data_AF-A0A6V7V079-F1
#
_entry.id   AF-A0A6V7V079-F1
#
_cell.length_a   1.000
_cell.length_b   1.000
_cell.length_c   1.000
_cell.angle_alpha   90.00
_cell.angle_beta   90.00
_cell.angle_gamma   90.00
#
_symmetry.space_group_name_H-M   'P 1'
#
loop_
_entity.id
_entity.type
_entity.pdbx_description
1 polymer ?
#
loop_
_entity_poly.entity_id
_entity_poly.type
_entity_poly.pdbx_seq_one_letter_code
_entity_poly.pdbx_strand_id
1 'polypeptide(L)'
;MFNTIVLFPLINFLVIFTHFSIAEQDDIQPNNAPSSLRDLRRAPQRTEEPKCGTADLSYQPCTSKTVANKLFLACCEQFVAPECHFLCQYETDHAAAKKLILQSLNSRCGLKSLSGVLYCASQNRNNQQCCQDLDLNSPQLLVGSRCLRMCDPGGSQLGRLTKDDATCLYNWNVIMYCHHSGIREM
;
A
#
# COMPACT_ATOMS: atom_id res chain seq x y z
N MET A 1 -57.81 -15.35 -10.27
CA MET A 1 -58.44 -14.17 -10.88
C MET A 1 -57.54 -12.97 -10.59
N PHE A 2 -57.02 -12.35 -11.67
CA PHE A 2 -56.36 -11.02 -11.83
C PHE A 2 -55.59 -10.45 -10.62
N ASN A 3 -54.25 -10.32 -10.57
CA ASN A 3 -53.20 -9.85 -11.49
C ASN A 3 -53.38 -8.38 -11.97
N THR A 4 -52.54 -7.47 -11.46
CA THR A 4 -52.38 -6.12 -12.03
C THR A 4 -50.92 -5.69 -11.96
N ILE A 5 -50.30 -5.72 -13.13
CA ILE A 5 -48.96 -5.26 -13.48
C ILE A 5 -49.09 -3.79 -13.87
N VAL A 6 -48.24 -2.91 -13.34
CA VAL A 6 -48.09 -1.54 -13.83
C VAL A 6 -46.94 -1.51 -14.82
N LEU A 7 -47.28 -1.34 -16.10
CA LEU A 7 -46.39 -1.17 -17.23
C LEU A 7 -46.60 0.27 -17.75
N PHE A 8 -45.55 1.08 -17.84
CA PHE A 8 -45.58 2.35 -18.60
C PHE A 8 -44.53 2.31 -19.71
N PRO A 9 -44.80 2.94 -20.87
CA PRO A 9 -44.49 2.39 -22.17
C PRO A 9 -43.21 2.94 -22.81
N LEU A 10 -42.57 2.08 -23.61
CA LEU A 10 -41.67 2.42 -24.69
C LEU A 10 -42.50 2.92 -25.89
N ILE A 11 -42.19 4.10 -26.41
CA ILE A 11 -42.66 4.51 -27.74
C ILE A 11 -41.44 4.80 -28.62
N ASN A 12 -41.25 3.88 -29.57
CA ASN A 12 -40.54 4.03 -30.83
C ASN A 12 -41.24 5.08 -31.72
N PHE A 13 -40.48 5.91 -32.43
CA PHE A 13 -40.87 6.33 -33.78
C PHE A 13 -39.62 6.51 -34.66
N LEU A 14 -39.39 5.46 -35.46
CA LEU A 14 -38.67 5.44 -36.74
C LEU A 14 -39.42 6.36 -37.72
N VAL A 15 -38.82 7.26 -38.51
CA VAL A 15 -38.38 7.16 -39.94
C VAL A 15 -38.35 8.65 -40.39
N ILE A 16 -37.39 9.18 -41.14
CA ILE A 16 -37.41 9.25 -42.61
C ILE A 16 -36.04 9.74 -43.12
N PHE A 17 -35.48 8.94 -44.03
CA PHE A 17 -34.42 9.23 -44.98
C PHE A 17 -34.78 10.41 -45.90
N THR A 18 -33.84 11.32 -46.14
CA THR A 18 -33.61 11.89 -47.47
C THR A 18 -32.15 12.24 -47.68
N HIS A 19 -31.55 11.64 -48.71
CA HIS A 19 -30.29 12.02 -49.31
C HIS A 19 -30.39 13.41 -49.94
N PHE A 20 -29.40 14.27 -49.71
CA PHE A 20 -29.09 15.37 -50.62
C PHE A 20 -27.56 15.54 -50.68
N SER A 21 -26.97 15.12 -51.79
CA SER A 21 -25.61 15.47 -52.20
C SER A 21 -25.67 16.77 -53.00
N ILE A 22 -24.84 17.77 -52.66
CA ILE A 22 -24.40 18.81 -53.62
C ILE A 22 -22.92 19.13 -53.35
N ALA A 23 -22.22 19.34 -54.46
CA ALA A 23 -20.80 19.53 -54.70
C ALA A 23 -20.20 20.88 -54.23
N GLU A 24 -18.93 20.80 -53.83
CA GLU A 24 -17.74 21.61 -54.14
C GLU A 24 -17.88 23.04 -54.72
N GLN A 25 -17.21 24.02 -54.09
CA GLN A 25 -16.46 25.10 -54.78
C GLN A 25 -15.45 25.82 -53.82
N ASP A 26 -14.17 25.71 -54.18
CA ASP A 26 -12.96 26.56 -54.11
C ASP A 26 -12.60 27.56 -52.97
N ASP A 27 -11.33 27.38 -52.55
CA ASP A 27 -10.23 28.32 -52.24
C ASP A 27 -10.40 29.50 -51.27
N ILE A 28 -9.79 29.36 -50.08
CA ILE A 28 -9.17 30.47 -49.33
C ILE A 28 -7.89 29.99 -48.63
N GLN A 29 -6.75 30.62 -48.97
CA GLN A 29 -5.43 30.46 -48.34
C GLN A 29 -5.44 30.70 -46.82
N PRO A 30 -4.71 29.93 -45.99
CA PRO A 30 -4.44 30.34 -44.62
C PRO A 30 -3.24 31.29 -44.61
N ASN A 31 -3.56 32.58 -44.47
CA ASN A 31 -2.62 33.64 -44.15
C ASN A 31 -1.88 33.36 -42.83
N ASN A 32 -0.60 33.74 -42.85
CA ASN A 32 0.31 33.79 -41.71
C ASN A 32 -0.36 34.41 -40.47
N ALA A 33 -0.43 33.63 -39.37
CA ALA A 33 -0.79 34.12 -38.04
C ALA A 33 0.35 33.84 -37.05
N PRO A 34 0.58 34.74 -36.06
CA PRO A 34 1.82 34.80 -35.30
C PRO A 34 1.93 33.72 -34.22
N SER A 35 3.18 33.34 -33.97
CA SER A 35 3.63 32.36 -32.98
C SER A 35 3.53 32.85 -31.53
N SER A 36 2.33 32.90 -30.94
CA SER A 36 2.23 33.09 -29.48
C SER A 36 0.99 32.47 -28.81
N LEU A 37 0.52 31.31 -29.29
CA LEU A 37 -0.57 30.57 -28.64
C LEU A 37 -0.40 29.05 -28.70
N ARG A 38 0.83 28.56 -28.41
CA ARG A 38 1.12 27.11 -28.33
C ARG A 38 1.64 26.65 -26.96
N ASP A 39 1.38 27.39 -25.88
CA ASP A 39 1.98 27.10 -24.56
C ASP A 39 0.98 26.96 -23.39
N LEU A 40 -0.24 26.47 -23.63
CA LEU A 40 -1.21 26.16 -22.54
C LEU A 40 -1.59 24.68 -22.39
N ARG A 41 -0.77 23.75 -22.89
CA ARG A 41 -0.86 22.33 -22.49
C ARG A 41 0.49 21.79 -22.03
N ARG A 42 1.15 22.49 -21.09
CA ARG A 42 2.18 21.81 -20.30
C ARG A 42 1.45 21.02 -19.22
N ALA A 43 1.37 19.71 -19.39
CA ALA A 43 1.03 18.81 -18.29
C ALA A 43 1.96 19.16 -17.11
N PRO A 44 1.48 19.18 -15.86
CA PRO A 44 2.37 19.35 -14.72
C PRO A 44 3.49 18.32 -14.88
N GLN A 45 4.74 18.78 -14.89
CA GLN A 45 5.87 17.87 -14.86
C GLN A 45 5.63 16.95 -13.66
N ARG A 46 5.57 15.63 -13.89
CA ARG A 46 5.58 14.67 -12.79
C ARG A 46 6.82 15.01 -11.99
N THR A 47 6.66 15.64 -10.84
CA THR A 47 7.68 15.63 -9.80
C THR A 47 7.99 14.15 -9.62
N GLU A 48 9.21 13.69 -9.96
CA GLU A 48 9.57 12.29 -9.74
C GLU A 48 9.25 12.00 -8.28
N GLU A 49 8.29 11.09 -8.02
CA GLU A 49 7.98 10.70 -6.66
C GLU A 49 9.29 10.25 -5.99
N PRO A 50 9.53 10.66 -4.73
CA PRO A 50 10.76 10.31 -4.06
C PRO A 50 10.95 8.79 -4.07
N LYS A 51 12.06 8.34 -4.66
CA LYS A 51 12.42 6.93 -4.92
C LYS A 51 12.72 6.12 -3.65
N CYS A 52 12.42 6.66 -2.47
CA CYS A 52 12.55 5.97 -1.19
C CYS A 52 11.57 4.79 -1.11
N GLY A 53 11.86 3.81 -0.26
CA GLY A 53 11.03 2.63 -0.05
C GLY A 53 10.96 1.67 -1.26
N THR A 54 11.89 1.78 -2.22
CA THR A 54 11.98 0.89 -3.39
C THR A 54 13.33 0.17 -3.42
N ALA A 55 13.42 -0.91 -4.22
CA ALA A 55 14.65 -1.67 -4.42
C ALA A 55 15.83 -0.81 -4.88
N ASP A 56 15.59 0.18 -5.76
CA ASP A 56 16.62 1.07 -6.32
C ASP A 56 17.39 1.85 -5.24
N LEU A 57 16.72 2.17 -4.12
CA LEU A 57 17.33 2.84 -2.97
C LEU A 57 17.44 1.91 -1.75
N SER A 58 17.55 0.60 -1.98
CA SER A 58 17.69 -0.41 -0.93
C SER A 58 16.60 -0.29 0.16
N TYR A 59 15.40 0.11 -0.24
CA TYR A 59 14.25 0.34 0.62
C TYR A 59 14.47 1.40 1.70
N GLN A 60 15.35 2.39 1.50
CA GLN A 60 15.53 3.47 2.49
C GLN A 60 14.18 4.14 2.83
N PRO A 61 13.81 4.28 4.12
CA PRO A 61 12.55 4.90 4.51
C PRO A 61 12.41 6.35 4.03
N CYS A 62 11.18 6.71 3.65
CA CYS A 62 10.83 8.04 3.16
C CYS A 62 10.69 9.08 4.27
N THR A 63 10.45 8.63 5.50
CA THR A 63 10.22 9.47 6.67
C THR A 63 11.25 9.16 7.75
N SER A 64 11.39 10.07 8.71
CA SER A 64 12.24 9.85 9.87
C SER A 64 11.62 8.81 10.81
N LYS A 65 12.48 8.01 11.48
CA LYS A 65 12.06 7.05 12.50
C LYS A 65 11.21 7.70 13.60
N THR A 66 11.49 8.95 13.96
CA THR A 66 10.72 9.70 14.97
C THR A 66 9.27 9.96 14.53
N VAL A 67 9.06 10.39 13.28
CA VAL A 67 7.72 10.61 12.74
C VAL A 67 6.99 9.29 12.57
N ALA A 68 7.66 8.27 12.01
CA ALA A 68 7.09 6.94 11.83
C ALA A 68 6.66 6.30 13.16
N ASN A 69 7.48 6.41 14.21
CA ASN A 69 7.14 5.89 15.54
C ASN A 69 5.91 6.57 16.15
N LYS A 70 5.70 7.87 15.91
CA LYS A 70 4.49 8.57 16.38
C LYS A 70 3.24 8.01 15.71
N LEU A 71 3.29 7.81 14.39
CA LEU A 71 2.18 7.21 13.64
C LEU A 71 1.90 5.77 14.08
N PHE A 72 2.97 4.99 14.27
CA PHE A 72 2.87 3.61 14.73
C PHE A 72 2.23 3.53 16.13
N LEU A 73 2.72 4.33 17.09
CA LEU A 73 2.16 4.35 18.44
C LEU A 73 0.69 4.79 18.44
N ALA A 74 0.33 5.81 17.68
CA ALA A 74 -1.06 6.28 17.58
C ALA A 74 -2.02 5.16 17.10
N CYS A 75 -1.60 4.33 16.15
CA CYS A 75 -2.38 3.15 15.76
C CYS A 75 -2.45 2.11 16.90
N CYS A 76 -1.34 1.85 17.58
CA CYS A 76 -1.31 0.90 18.69
C CYS A 76 -2.21 1.30 19.86
N GLU A 77 -2.33 2.60 20.16
CA GLU A 77 -3.25 3.09 21.20
C GLU A 77 -4.71 2.74 20.91
N GLN A 78 -5.07 2.54 19.64
CA GLN A 78 -6.41 2.17 19.22
C GLN A 78 -6.64 0.66 19.13
N PHE A 79 -5.66 -0.12 18.66
CA PHE A 79 -5.85 -1.52 18.28
C PHE A 79 -5.03 -2.54 19.08
N VAL A 80 -4.11 -2.09 19.93
CA VAL A 80 -3.16 -2.94 20.65
C VAL A 80 -3.24 -2.65 22.15
N ALA A 81 -3.19 -3.71 22.96
CA ALA A 81 -3.27 -3.60 24.41
C ALA A 81 -2.08 -2.78 24.98
N PRO A 82 -2.29 -1.93 26.01
CA PRO A 82 -1.25 -1.03 26.53
C PRO A 82 0.06 -1.71 26.94
N GLU A 83 -0.01 -2.93 27.49
CA GLU A 83 1.18 -3.72 27.86
C GLU A 83 2.08 -4.09 26.69
N CYS A 84 1.62 -3.94 25.45
CA CYS A 84 2.35 -4.21 24.21
C CYS A 84 2.93 -2.96 23.56
N HIS A 85 2.61 -1.75 24.04
CA HIS A 85 2.97 -0.50 23.35
C HIS A 85 4.49 -0.29 23.22
N PHE A 86 5.30 -0.95 24.05
CA PHE A 86 6.76 -0.94 23.92
C PHE A 86 7.27 -1.56 22.60
N LEU A 87 6.44 -2.33 21.89
CA LEU A 87 6.73 -2.87 20.56
C LEU A 87 6.38 -1.91 19.42
N CYS A 88 5.65 -0.82 19.71
CA CYS A 88 5.14 0.12 18.71
C CYS A 88 6.19 1.17 18.32
N GLN A 89 7.37 0.66 17.97
CA GLN A 89 8.51 1.40 17.49
C GLN A 89 9.24 0.59 16.42
N TYR A 90 9.73 1.27 15.38
CA TYR A 90 10.53 0.64 14.34
C TYR A 90 11.93 0.37 14.88
N GLU A 91 12.22 -0.86 15.31
CA GLU A 91 13.57 -1.28 15.67
C GLU A 91 14.22 -2.06 14.54
N THR A 92 15.35 -1.57 14.03
CA THR A 92 16.08 -2.13 12.87
C THR A 92 17.43 -2.72 13.28
N ASP A 93 17.89 -2.46 14.51
CA ASP A 93 19.03 -3.18 15.08
C ASP A 93 18.60 -4.60 15.47
N HIS A 94 19.34 -5.60 15.01
CA HIS A 94 18.99 -7.01 15.21
C HIS A 94 19.01 -7.41 16.70
N ALA A 95 19.98 -6.91 17.49
CA ALA A 95 20.10 -7.26 18.90
C ALA A 95 18.98 -6.61 19.74
N ALA A 96 18.69 -5.34 19.48
CA ALA A 96 17.59 -4.61 20.13
C ALA A 96 16.23 -5.19 19.75
N ALA A 97 15.99 -5.51 18.47
CA ALA A 97 14.77 -6.15 18.01
C ALA A 97 14.55 -7.52 18.67
N LYS A 98 15.60 -8.35 18.75
CA LYS A 98 15.55 -9.64 19.44
C LYS A 98 15.19 -9.48 20.92
N LYS A 99 15.75 -8.47 21.60
CA LYS A 99 15.43 -8.17 23.00
C LYS A 99 13.95 -7.81 23.17
N LEU A 100 13.39 -6.99 22.28
CA LEU A 100 11.97 -6.61 22.30
C LEU A 100 11.06 -7.83 22.14
N ILE A 101 11.38 -8.73 21.21
CA ILE A 101 10.60 -9.95 20.98
C ILE A 101 10.69 -10.90 22.17
N LEU A 102 11.88 -11.13 22.74
CA LEU A 102 12.01 -11.95 23.95
C LEU A 102 11.24 -11.36 25.14
N GLN A 103 11.24 -10.02 25.28
CA GLN A 103 10.44 -9.35 26.30
C GLN A 103 8.94 -9.58 26.06
N SER A 104 8.46 -9.46 24.82
CA SER A 104 7.07 -9.72 24.45
C SER A 104 6.64 -11.14 24.82
N LEU A 105 7.43 -12.15 24.43
CA LEU A 105 7.14 -13.56 24.72
C LEU A 105 7.09 -13.88 26.22
N ASN A 106 7.81 -13.14 27.05
CA ASN A 106 7.85 -13.30 28.52
C ASN A 106 6.88 -12.36 29.26
N SER A 107 6.09 -11.56 28.54
CA SER A 107 5.17 -10.58 29.11
C SER A 107 3.70 -10.95 28.85
N ARG A 108 2.78 -10.09 29.30
CA ARG A 108 1.36 -10.19 28.92
C ARG A 108 1.11 -9.88 27.43
N CYS A 109 2.11 -9.31 26.74
CA CYS A 109 2.12 -9.09 25.31
C CYS A 109 2.44 -10.38 24.52
N GLY A 110 1.62 -11.41 24.66
CA GLY A 110 1.83 -12.69 23.98
C GLY A 110 1.68 -12.58 22.44
N LEU A 111 1.98 -13.69 21.74
CA LEU A 111 1.97 -13.81 20.27
C LEU A 111 0.70 -13.27 19.57
N LYS A 112 -0.47 -13.34 20.23
CA LYS A 112 -1.74 -12.88 19.65
C LYS A 112 -1.77 -11.38 19.39
N SER A 113 -1.11 -10.60 20.24
CA SER A 113 -1.08 -9.13 20.13
C SER A 113 -0.12 -8.66 19.03
N LEU A 114 0.87 -9.48 18.67
CA LEU A 114 1.84 -9.17 17.62
C LEU A 114 1.20 -8.98 16.24
N SER A 115 0.09 -9.68 15.95
CA SER A 115 -0.65 -9.45 14.71
C SER A 115 -1.17 -8.01 14.61
N GLY A 116 -1.67 -7.44 15.72
CA GLY A 116 -2.11 -6.05 15.79
C GLY A 116 -0.95 -5.06 15.69
N VAL A 117 0.20 -5.40 16.30
CA VAL A 117 1.43 -4.61 16.18
C VAL A 117 1.90 -4.56 14.72
N LEU A 118 1.95 -5.70 14.03
CA LEU A 118 2.32 -5.77 12.61
C LEU A 118 1.32 -5.02 11.71
N TYR A 119 0.02 -5.17 11.97
CA TYR A 119 -1.02 -4.41 11.28
C TYR A 119 -0.75 -2.89 11.37
N CYS A 120 -0.52 -2.38 12.57
CA CYS A 120 -0.20 -0.98 12.79
C CYS A 120 1.14 -0.55 12.16
N ALA A 121 2.20 -1.37 12.28
CA ALA A 121 3.50 -1.09 11.69
C ALA A 121 3.42 -0.93 10.17
N SER A 122 2.62 -1.76 9.52
CA SER A 122 2.49 -1.77 8.06
C SER A 122 1.70 -0.59 7.50
N GLN A 123 0.86 0.06 8.31
CA GLN A 123 -0.15 1.01 7.85
C GLN A 123 -0.95 0.52 6.62
N ASN A 124 -1.31 -0.78 6.63
CA ASN A 124 -2.01 -1.47 5.55
C ASN A 124 -1.28 -1.43 4.19
N ARG A 125 0.06 -1.36 4.20
CA ARG A 125 0.90 -1.44 3.00
C ARG A 125 1.43 -2.85 2.80
N ASN A 126 1.52 -3.25 1.53
CA ASN A 126 2.18 -4.49 1.14
C ASN A 126 3.69 -4.25 0.99
N ASN A 127 4.48 -4.86 1.88
CA ASN A 127 5.94 -4.78 1.90
C ASN A 127 6.60 -6.13 1.57
N GLN A 128 5.88 -7.06 0.94
CA GLN A 128 6.38 -8.41 0.64
C GLN A 128 7.64 -8.38 -0.22
N GLN A 129 7.72 -7.48 -1.20
CA GLN A 129 8.91 -7.37 -2.06
C GLN A 129 10.17 -7.01 -1.26
N CYS A 130 10.09 -6.02 -0.36
CA CYS A 130 11.19 -5.68 0.53
C CYS A 130 11.63 -6.87 1.38
N CYS A 131 10.66 -7.59 1.95
CA CYS A 131 10.96 -8.76 2.77
C CYS A 131 11.57 -9.92 1.98
N GLN A 132 11.12 -10.12 0.74
CA GLN A 132 11.68 -11.11 -0.16
C GLN A 132 13.12 -10.77 -0.55
N ASP A 133 13.38 -9.50 -0.89
CA ASP A 133 14.72 -9.02 -1.24
C ASP A 133 15.70 -9.05 -0.05
N LEU A 134 15.17 -9.06 1.18
CA LEU A 134 15.92 -9.21 2.42
C LEU A 134 15.80 -10.63 3.02
N ASP A 135 15.59 -11.63 2.16
CA ASP A 135 15.73 -13.06 2.46
C ASP A 135 14.78 -13.63 3.52
N LEU A 136 13.63 -13.00 3.79
CA LEU A 136 12.62 -13.54 4.71
C LEU A 136 11.92 -14.81 4.20
N ASN A 137 12.12 -15.19 2.95
CA ASN A 137 11.69 -16.46 2.38
C ASN A 137 12.88 -17.37 2.02
N SER A 138 14.07 -17.11 2.56
CA SER A 138 15.25 -17.93 2.31
C SER A 138 15.02 -19.38 2.73
N PRO A 139 15.42 -20.38 1.92
CA PRO A 139 15.33 -21.80 2.28
C PRO A 139 16.01 -22.14 3.61
N GLN A 140 17.01 -21.37 4.02
CA GLN A 140 17.74 -21.55 5.28
C GLN A 140 16.86 -21.35 6.52
N LEU A 141 15.77 -20.58 6.39
CA LEU A 141 14.81 -20.36 7.46
C LEU A 141 13.85 -21.56 7.65
N LEU A 142 13.79 -22.50 6.71
CA LEU A 142 12.92 -23.69 6.75
C LEU A 142 11.41 -23.39 6.94
N VAL A 143 10.99 -22.19 6.56
CA VAL A 143 9.60 -21.70 6.67
C VAL A 143 8.96 -21.39 5.31
N GLY A 144 9.69 -21.58 4.21
CA GLY A 144 9.25 -21.21 2.87
C GLY A 144 8.88 -19.72 2.80
N SER A 145 7.74 -19.39 2.20
CA SER A 145 7.23 -18.02 2.12
C SER A 145 6.43 -17.57 3.35
N ARG A 146 6.36 -18.38 4.42
CA ARG A 146 5.49 -18.13 5.57
C ARG A 146 5.75 -16.78 6.24
N CYS A 147 6.98 -16.30 6.30
CA CYS A 147 7.28 -15.02 6.94
C CYS A 147 6.79 -13.81 6.13
N LEU A 148 6.61 -13.94 4.82
CA LEU A 148 6.17 -12.83 3.96
C LEU A 148 4.78 -12.31 4.33
N ARG A 149 3.92 -13.15 4.93
CA ARG A 149 2.61 -12.72 5.44
C ARG A 149 2.69 -11.66 6.54
N MET A 150 3.82 -11.60 7.26
CA MET A 150 4.05 -10.53 8.25
C MET A 150 4.36 -9.19 7.59
N CYS A 151 4.78 -9.18 6.32
CA CYS A 151 5.14 -7.98 5.58
C CYS A 151 3.97 -7.32 4.86
N ASP A 152 2.84 -8.03 4.78
CA ASP A 152 1.56 -7.54 4.27
C ASP A 152 0.41 -8.09 5.13
N PRO A 153 0.29 -7.62 6.38
CA PRO A 153 -0.68 -8.18 7.31
C PRO A 153 -2.13 -7.88 6.91
N GLY A 154 -2.37 -6.79 6.18
CA GLY A 154 -3.69 -6.45 5.63
C GLY A 154 -4.07 -7.34 4.45
N GLY A 155 -3.21 -7.44 3.42
CA GLY A 155 -3.49 -8.20 2.20
C GLY A 155 -3.46 -9.72 2.39
N SER A 156 -2.57 -10.24 3.23
CA SER A 156 -2.51 -11.68 3.55
C SER A 156 -3.55 -12.14 4.58
N GLN A 157 -4.35 -11.21 5.12
CA GLN A 157 -5.22 -11.45 6.28
C GLN A 157 -4.45 -12.13 7.41
N LEU A 158 -3.41 -11.46 7.91
CA LEU A 158 -2.57 -12.00 8.97
C LEU A 158 -3.44 -12.32 10.18
N GLY A 159 -3.77 -13.60 10.32
CA GLY A 159 -4.47 -14.12 11.48
C GLY A 159 -3.57 -14.13 12.71
N ARG A 160 -3.88 -15.03 13.64
CA ARG A 160 -3.09 -15.16 14.86
C ARG A 160 -1.74 -15.79 14.56
N LEU A 161 -0.69 -15.24 15.16
CA LEU A 161 0.62 -15.89 15.17
C LEU A 161 0.60 -17.13 16.06
N THR A 162 1.25 -18.19 15.58
CA THR A 162 1.46 -19.47 16.28
C THR A 162 2.94 -19.67 16.58
N LYS A 163 3.28 -20.77 17.24
CA LYS A 163 4.67 -21.08 17.62
C LYS A 163 5.59 -21.24 16.41
N ASP A 164 5.07 -21.77 15.30
CA ASP A 164 5.86 -21.96 14.09
C ASP A 164 6.27 -20.62 13.43
N ASP A 165 5.66 -19.51 13.86
CA ASP A 165 6.02 -18.17 13.40
C ASP A 165 7.20 -17.58 14.18
N ALA A 166 7.67 -18.25 15.22
CA ALA A 166 8.79 -17.79 16.04
C ALA A 166 10.04 -17.53 15.20
N THR A 167 10.32 -18.37 14.19
CA THR A 167 11.43 -18.15 13.25
C THR A 167 11.32 -16.82 12.51
N CYS A 168 10.11 -16.45 12.08
CA CYS A 168 9.88 -15.17 11.44
C CYS A 168 10.08 -14.00 12.42
N LEU A 169 9.64 -14.15 13.67
CA LEU A 169 9.80 -13.15 14.71
C LEU A 169 11.26 -12.87 15.08
N TYR A 170 12.17 -13.82 14.89
CA TYR A 170 13.61 -13.56 15.08
C TYR A 170 14.18 -12.57 14.06
N ASN A 171 13.50 -12.37 12.94
CA ASN A 171 13.86 -11.39 11.91
C ASN A 171 13.01 -10.11 12.02
N TRP A 172 12.56 -9.77 13.24
CA TRP A 172 11.73 -8.59 13.50
C TRP A 172 12.35 -7.30 12.97
N ASN A 173 13.67 -7.16 13.03
CA ASN A 173 14.38 -6.00 12.51
C ASN A 173 14.16 -5.80 11.00
N VAL A 174 14.15 -6.89 10.22
CA VAL A 174 13.91 -6.84 8.77
C VAL A 174 12.45 -6.48 8.50
N ILE A 175 11.52 -7.09 9.23
CA ILE A 175 10.08 -6.81 9.08
C ILE A 175 9.79 -5.34 9.41
N MET A 176 10.34 -4.82 10.52
CA MET A 176 10.19 -3.42 10.91
C MET A 176 10.86 -2.47 9.93
N TYR A 177 12.04 -2.82 9.39
CA TYR A 177 12.68 -2.04 8.34
C TYR A 177 11.75 -1.90 7.14
N CYS A 178 11.26 -3.02 6.60
CA CYS A 178 10.37 -3.02 5.44
C CYS A 178 9.05 -2.29 5.68
N HIS A 179 8.47 -2.40 6.87
CA HIS A 179 7.28 -1.62 7.22
C HIS A 179 7.57 -0.11 7.29
N HIS A 180 8.71 0.28 7.86
CA HIS A 180 9.13 1.68 7.89
C HIS A 180 9.37 2.22 6.47
N SER A 181 9.97 1.42 5.59
CA SER A 181 10.19 1.71 4.17
C SER A 181 8.88 1.99 3.42
N GLY A 182 7.80 1.33 3.80
CA GLY A 182 6.47 1.50 3.20
C GLY A 182 5.73 2.77 3.64
N ILE A 183 6.20 3.47 4.67
CA ILE A 183 5.52 4.66 5.18
C ILE A 183 5.75 5.85 4.25
N ARG A 184 4.65 6.44 3.78
CA ARG A 184 4.64 7.65 2.97
C ARG A 184 3.99 8.76 3.80
N GLU A 185 4.69 9.87 3.97
CA GLU A 185 4.05 11.10 4.44
C GLU A 185 3.02 11.51 3.37
N MET A 186 1.76 11.66 3.78
CA MET A 186 0.70 12.21 2.94
C MET A 186 0.71 13.72 3.01
#